data_AF-A0A925DS49-F1
#
_entry.id   AF-A0A925DS49-F1
#
_cell.length_a   1.000
_cell.length_b   1.000
_cell.length_c   1.000
_cell.angle_alpha   90.00
_cell.angle_beta   90.00
_cell.angle_gamma   90.00
#
_symmetry.space_group_name_H-M   'P 1'
#
loop_
_entity.id
_entity.type
_entity.pdbx_description
1 polymer ?
#
loop_
_entity_poly.entity_id
_entity_poly.type
_entity_poly.pdbx_seq_one_letter_code
_entity_poly.pdbx_strand_id
1 'polypeptide(L)'
;MRKRFLLAFISLFFAFALTAQTNSAYEKHWLVQGNDSLPYRLLLPENYDASKKYPLIFFMHGAGERGNDNEAQLVHGAKLFLKEEVRKNYPAIVVFPQCPQTSYWSNVNFKMDSQGKRQFVFKADTVPTIAMKMANDLLQQLIKNYPVQKKQVYIGGLS
;
A
#
# COMPACT_ATOMS: atom_id res chain seq x y z
N MET A 1 -49.19 -26.86 44.33
CA MET A 1 -49.14 -25.69 43.42
C MET A 1 -47.84 -24.93 43.61
N ARG A 2 -46.89 -25.01 42.67
CA ARG A 2 -45.81 -24.01 42.45
C ARG A 2 -45.36 -24.15 40.99
N LYS A 3 -45.91 -23.31 40.10
CA LYS A 3 -45.50 -23.21 38.69
C LYS A 3 -44.21 -22.39 38.65
N ARG A 4 -43.09 -22.98 38.20
CA ARG A 4 -41.87 -22.23 37.87
C ARG A 4 -41.93 -21.89 36.39
N PHE A 5 -42.08 -20.61 36.08
CA PHE A 5 -42.03 -20.08 34.72
C PHE A 5 -40.59 -20.18 34.19
N LEU A 6 -40.41 -20.87 33.08
CA LEU A 6 -39.17 -20.88 32.30
C LEU A 6 -39.12 -19.56 31.51
N LEU A 7 -38.22 -18.65 31.86
CA LEU A 7 -37.91 -17.48 31.05
C LEU A 7 -36.85 -17.89 30.01
N ALA A 8 -37.28 -18.14 28.78
CA ALA A 8 -36.40 -18.33 27.65
C ALA A 8 -35.89 -16.96 27.17
N PHE A 9 -34.60 -16.68 27.42
CA PHE A 9 -33.91 -15.54 26.82
C PHE A 9 -33.54 -15.93 25.37
N ILE A 10 -34.34 -15.50 24.40
CA ILE A 10 -33.98 -15.59 22.99
C ILE A 10 -33.15 -14.35 22.66
N SER A 11 -31.82 -14.47 22.74
CA SER A 11 -30.87 -13.49 22.22
C SER A 11 -30.85 -13.58 20.70
N LEU A 12 -31.55 -12.67 20.05
CA LEU A 12 -31.53 -12.49 18.60
C LEU A 12 -30.15 -11.91 18.20
N PHE A 13 -29.20 -12.78 17.84
CA PHE A 13 -27.94 -12.36 17.24
C PHE A 13 -28.22 -11.81 15.84
N PHE A 14 -28.32 -10.48 15.73
CA PHE A 14 -28.29 -9.78 14.46
C PHE A 14 -26.86 -9.92 13.89
N ALA A 15 -26.69 -10.84 12.95
CA ALA A 15 -25.44 -10.97 12.20
C ALA A 15 -25.30 -9.73 11.31
N PHE A 16 -24.65 -8.69 11.83
CA PHE A 16 -24.04 -7.68 10.97
C PHE A 16 -23.00 -8.41 10.13
N ALA A 17 -23.29 -8.57 8.83
CA ALA A 17 -22.29 -8.92 7.86
C ALA A 17 -21.28 -7.75 7.81
N LEU A 18 -20.25 -7.83 8.66
CA LEU A 18 -19.04 -7.05 8.50
C LEU A 18 -18.47 -7.45 7.14
N THR A 19 -18.77 -6.66 6.10
CA THR A 19 -17.97 -6.71 4.88
C THR A 19 -16.61 -6.14 5.25
N ALA A 20 -15.73 -7.00 5.76
CA ALA A 20 -14.32 -6.72 5.68
C ALA A 20 -14.02 -6.59 4.18
N GLN A 21 -13.90 -5.36 3.68
CA GLN A 21 -13.27 -5.10 2.39
C GLN A 21 -11.83 -5.57 2.54
N THR A 22 -11.63 -6.86 2.30
CA THR A 22 -10.29 -7.43 2.28
C THR A 22 -9.59 -6.84 1.06
N ASN A 23 -8.37 -6.32 1.26
CA ASN A 23 -7.48 -5.92 0.17
C ASN A 23 -6.95 -7.15 -0.60
N SER A 24 -7.75 -8.21 -0.71
CA SER A 24 -7.39 -9.52 -1.26
C SER A 24 -7.03 -9.47 -2.73
N ALA A 25 -7.56 -8.50 -3.48
CA ALA A 25 -7.19 -8.26 -4.88
C ALA A 25 -5.74 -7.76 -5.05
N TYR A 26 -5.12 -7.20 -4.00
CA TYR A 26 -3.71 -6.85 -4.03
C TYR A 26 -2.87 -8.09 -3.72
N GLU A 27 -2.06 -8.52 -4.68
CA GLU A 27 -1.08 -9.57 -4.47
C GLU A 27 0.04 -9.11 -3.53
N LYS A 28 0.55 -10.02 -2.68
CA LYS A 28 1.67 -9.76 -1.78
C LYS A 28 2.97 -10.21 -2.42
N HIS A 29 3.94 -9.30 -2.48
CA HIS A 29 5.25 -9.57 -3.04
C HIS A 29 6.37 -8.93 -2.21
N TRP A 30 7.60 -9.37 -2.47
CA TRP A 30 8.81 -8.83 -1.89
C TRP A 30 9.87 -8.68 -2.98
N LEU A 31 10.46 -7.50 -3.07
CA LEU A 31 11.73 -7.34 -3.77
C LEU A 31 12.84 -7.70 -2.79
N VAL A 32 13.67 -8.70 -3.11
CA VAL A 32 14.82 -9.11 -2.30
C VAL A 32 16.10 -8.82 -3.07
N GLN A 33 17.05 -8.13 -2.44
CA GLN A 33 18.36 -7.80 -3.01
C GLN A 33 19.44 -7.95 -1.95
N GLY A 34 20.23 -9.03 -2.03
CA GLY A 34 21.19 -9.35 -0.98
C GLY A 34 20.49 -9.56 0.36
N ASN A 35 20.85 -8.75 1.35
CA ASN A 35 20.26 -8.79 2.70
C ASN A 35 19.09 -7.81 2.87
N ASP A 36 18.78 -6.99 1.86
CA ASP A 36 17.70 -6.03 1.91
C ASP A 36 16.42 -6.60 1.29
N SER A 37 15.27 -6.22 1.85
CA SER A 37 13.96 -6.55 1.28
C SER A 37 13.01 -5.36 1.32
N LEU A 38 12.17 -5.24 0.30
CA LEU A 38 11.10 -4.25 0.21
C LEU A 38 9.77 -4.97 -0.04
N PRO A 39 8.86 -5.05 0.95
CA PRO A 39 7.52 -5.55 0.73
C PRO A 39 6.78 -4.63 -0.23
N TYR A 40 5.96 -5.19 -1.11
CA TYR A 40 5.05 -4.40 -1.93
C TYR A 40 3.77 -5.16 -2.25
N ARG A 41 2.74 -4.38 -2.59
CA ARG A 41 1.44 -4.86 -3.03
C ARG A 41 1.23 -4.50 -4.48
N LEU A 42 0.82 -5.49 -5.26
CA LEU A 42 0.60 -5.38 -6.69
C LEU A 42 -0.87 -5.62 -7.00
N LEU A 43 -1.48 -4.71 -7.75
CA LEU A 43 -2.82 -4.87 -8.27
C LEU A 43 -2.77 -4.81 -9.79
N LEU A 44 -3.11 -5.93 -10.42
CA LEU A 44 -3.26 -6.01 -11.85
C LEU A 44 -4.66 -5.54 -12.28
N PRO A 45 -4.81 -5.03 -13.51
CA PRO A 45 -6.11 -4.70 -14.07
C PRO A 45 -6.99 -5.96 -14.16
N GLU A 46 -8.31 -5.76 -14.17
CA GLU A 46 -9.24 -6.89 -14.36
C GLU A 46 -8.99 -7.55 -15.72
N ASN A 47 -9.02 -8.88 -15.75
CA ASN A 47 -8.75 -9.67 -16.95
C ASN A 47 -7.41 -9.30 -17.60
N TYR A 48 -6.36 -9.13 -16.77
CA TYR A 48 -5.02 -8.80 -17.20
C TYR A 48 -4.56 -9.72 -18.34
N ASP A 49 -4.04 -9.09 -19.40
CA ASP A 49 -3.60 -9.74 -20.63
C ASP A 49 -2.17 -9.28 -20.93
N ALA A 50 -1.21 -10.21 -20.84
CA ALA A 50 0.21 -9.91 -21.03
C ALA A 50 0.56 -9.43 -22.46
N SER A 51 -0.33 -9.58 -23.44
CA SER A 51 -0.15 -9.05 -24.79
C SER A 51 -0.49 -7.56 -24.90
N LYS A 52 -1.23 -7.00 -23.94
CA LYS A 52 -1.62 -5.58 -23.88
C LYS A 52 -0.69 -4.81 -22.97
N LYS A 53 -0.53 -3.51 -23.27
CA LYS A 53 0.25 -2.61 -22.42
C LYS A 53 -0.64 -1.79 -21.49
N TYR A 54 -0.20 -1.61 -20.25
CA TYR A 54 -0.95 -0.87 -19.21
C TYR A 54 -0.15 0.30 -18.64
N PRO A 55 -0.82 1.40 -18.24
CA PRO A 55 -0.21 2.40 -17.36
C PRO A 55 0.29 1.75 -16.07
N LEU A 56 1.35 2.32 -15.49
CA LEU A 56 1.84 1.94 -14.17
C LEU A 56 1.63 3.09 -13.19
N ILE A 57 1.03 2.80 -12.04
CA ILE A 57 0.83 3.73 -10.93
C ILE A 57 1.63 3.21 -9.74
N PHE A 58 2.60 3.98 -9.28
CA PHE A 58 3.46 3.65 -8.15
C PHE A 58 3.14 4.59 -6.98
N PHE A 59 2.49 4.08 -5.95
CA PHE A 59 1.95 4.86 -4.85
C PHE A 59 2.82 4.76 -3.59
N MET A 60 3.36 5.89 -3.14
CA MET A 60 4.23 5.99 -1.97
C MET A 60 3.45 6.49 -0.75
N HIS A 61 3.33 5.65 0.27
CA HIS A 61 2.63 5.99 1.51
C HIS A 61 3.42 6.96 2.41
N GLY A 62 2.77 7.49 3.45
CA GLY A 62 3.34 8.44 4.40
C GLY A 62 4.06 7.78 5.56
N ALA A 63 4.47 8.58 6.54
CA ALA A 63 5.29 8.05 7.65
C ALA A 63 4.52 7.09 8.58
N GLY A 64 3.19 7.15 8.59
CA GLY A 64 2.31 6.34 9.43
C GLY A 64 2.20 4.87 9.01
N GLU A 65 2.38 4.59 7.72
CA GLU A 65 2.19 3.25 7.14
C GLU A 65 3.50 2.48 6.94
N ARG A 66 4.62 3.04 7.43
CA ARG A 66 5.90 2.34 7.46
C ARG A 66 5.77 1.09 8.32
N GLY A 67 6.54 0.06 7.97
CA GLY A 67 6.44 -1.24 8.63
C GLY A 67 7.04 -2.35 7.79
N ASN A 68 6.83 -3.58 8.28
CA ASN A 68 7.29 -4.82 7.63
C ASN A 68 6.15 -5.84 7.49
N ASP A 69 4.89 -5.43 7.72
CA ASP A 69 3.72 -6.32 7.73
C ASP A 69 3.16 -6.60 6.32
N ASN A 70 3.57 -5.81 5.32
CA ASN A 70 3.05 -5.81 3.96
C ASN A 70 1.53 -5.54 3.89
N GLU A 71 1.00 -4.78 4.86
CA GLU A 71 -0.41 -4.40 4.94
C GLU A 71 -0.60 -2.90 5.18
N ALA A 72 0.18 -2.28 6.07
CA ALA A 72 -0.07 -0.90 6.48
C ALA A 72 -0.03 0.10 5.31
N GLN A 73 0.76 -0.16 4.27
CA GLN A 73 0.84 0.70 3.07
C GLN A 73 -0.50 0.81 2.31
N LEU A 74 -1.44 -0.09 2.55
CA LEU A 74 -2.77 -0.07 1.93
C LEU A 74 -3.83 0.68 2.74
N VAL A 75 -3.49 1.20 3.93
CA VAL A 75 -4.44 1.91 4.80
C VAL A 75 -5.04 3.13 4.08
N HIS A 76 -4.20 3.87 3.35
CA HIS A 76 -4.61 5.06 2.60
C HIS A 76 -4.43 4.89 1.09
N GLY A 77 -5.38 5.41 0.31
CA GLY A 77 -5.34 5.38 -1.16
C GLY A 77 -5.79 4.05 -1.80
N ALA A 78 -5.44 2.89 -1.24
CA ALA A 78 -5.64 1.59 -1.89
C ALA A 78 -7.10 1.28 -2.28
N LYS A 79 -8.08 1.71 -1.47
CA LYS A 79 -9.51 1.49 -1.74
C LYS A 79 -9.99 2.18 -3.03
N LEU A 80 -9.35 3.28 -3.44
CA LEU A 80 -9.70 3.97 -4.68
C LEU A 80 -9.53 3.06 -5.90
N PHE A 81 -8.41 2.34 -5.97
CA PHE A 81 -8.09 1.44 -7.08
C PHE A 81 -8.86 0.12 -7.06
N LEU A 82 -9.60 -0.15 -5.98
CA LEU A 82 -10.53 -1.29 -5.89
C LEU A 82 -11.96 -0.92 -6.32
N LYS A 83 -12.27 0.36 -6.52
CA LYS A 83 -13.60 0.76 -7.01
C LYS A 83 -13.82 0.21 -8.41
N GLU A 84 -14.95 -0.46 -8.62
CA GLU A 84 -15.31 -1.08 -9.90
C GLU A 84 -15.23 -0.09 -11.08
N GLU A 85 -15.75 1.12 -10.91
CA GLU A 85 -15.67 2.18 -11.93
C GLU A 85 -14.21 2.53 -12.27
N VAL A 86 -13.32 2.63 -11.28
CA VAL A 86 -11.90 2.93 -11.50
C VAL A 86 -11.24 1.78 -12.24
N ARG A 87 -11.50 0.53 -11.82
CA ARG A 87 -10.92 -0.67 -12.46
C ARG A 87 -11.36 -0.84 -13.91
N LYS A 88 -12.62 -0.55 -14.21
CA LYS A 88 -13.19 -0.64 -15.56
C LYS A 88 -12.73 0.49 -16.48
N ASN A 89 -12.75 1.73 -16.01
CA ASN A 89 -12.46 2.90 -16.85
C ASN A 89 -10.96 3.18 -16.98
N TYR A 90 -10.16 2.78 -16.00
CA TYR A 90 -8.72 3.07 -15.92
C TYR A 90 -7.90 1.81 -15.59
N PRO A 91 -7.90 0.79 -16.47
CA PRO A 91 -7.12 -0.42 -16.24
C PRO A 91 -5.63 -0.10 -16.18
N ALA A 92 -5.01 -0.32 -15.01
CA ALA A 92 -3.61 0.00 -14.75
C ALA A 92 -2.98 -1.05 -13.83
N ILE A 93 -1.65 -1.15 -13.91
CA ILE A 93 -0.84 -1.87 -12.92
C ILE A 93 -0.59 -0.90 -11.76
N VAL A 94 -1.08 -1.23 -10.56
CA VAL A 94 -0.95 -0.36 -9.38
C VAL A 94 -0.06 -1.02 -8.34
N VAL A 95 0.92 -0.29 -7.82
CA VAL A 95 1.92 -0.80 -6.90
C VAL A 95 2.02 0.07 -5.64
N PHE A 96 2.01 -0.57 -4.48
CA PHE A 96 2.22 0.04 -3.17
C PHE A 96 3.42 -0.62 -2.48
N PRO A 97 4.66 -0.12 -2.62
CA PRO A 97 5.77 -0.54 -1.77
C PRO A 97 5.57 -0.09 -0.33
N GLN A 98 6.14 -0.82 0.62
CA GLN A 98 6.16 -0.45 2.04
C GLN A 98 7.57 -0.05 2.47
N CYS A 99 7.74 1.20 2.90
CA CYS A 99 8.99 1.65 3.51
C CYS A 99 9.14 0.99 4.89
N PRO A 100 10.33 0.44 5.22
CA PRO A 100 10.61 -0.09 6.54
C PRO A 100 10.37 0.95 7.66
N GLN A 101 9.98 0.46 8.84
CA GLN A 101 9.72 1.29 10.03
C GLN A 101 10.90 2.23 10.39
N THR A 102 12.12 1.76 10.16
CA THR A 102 13.37 2.44 10.53
C THR A 102 13.89 3.40 9.47
N SER A 103 13.20 3.54 8.33
CA SER A 103 13.64 4.35 7.20
C SER A 103 12.59 5.39 6.79
N TYR A 104 12.96 6.24 5.84
CA TYR A 104 12.06 7.10 5.09
C TYR A 104 12.36 6.97 3.60
N TRP A 105 11.42 7.41 2.77
CA TRP A 105 11.63 7.57 1.33
C TRP A 105 12.67 8.66 1.03
N SER A 106 12.66 9.77 1.75
CA SER A 106 13.61 10.86 1.56
C SER A 106 14.71 10.84 2.62
N ASN A 107 15.82 11.51 2.32
CA ASN A 107 16.87 11.80 3.30
C ASN A 107 16.39 12.90 4.25
N VAL A 108 15.59 12.51 5.23
CA VAL A 108 14.97 13.42 6.19
C VAL A 108 15.36 13.04 7.61
N ASN A 109 15.75 14.06 8.37
CA ASN A 109 15.84 13.98 9.82
C ASN A 109 14.72 14.83 10.41
N PHE A 110 14.19 14.45 11.57
CA PHE A 110 13.32 15.33 12.33
C PHE A 110 14.04 15.82 13.59
N LYS A 111 13.78 17.06 13.97
CA LYS A 111 14.17 17.65 15.24
C LYS A 111 12.91 18.15 15.94
N MET A 112 12.93 18.17 17.26
CA MET A 112 11.90 18.86 18.03
C MET A 112 12.37 20.29 18.25
N ASP A 113 11.52 21.27 17.97
CA ASP A 113 11.79 22.64 18.40
C ASP A 113 11.48 22.84 19.89
N SER A 114 11.77 24.03 20.40
CA SER A 114 11.56 24.40 21.81
C SER A 114 10.09 24.34 22.26
N GLN A 115 9.15 24.21 21.32
CA GLN A 115 7.71 24.12 21.58
C GLN A 115 7.20 22.67 21.42
N GLY A 116 8.09 21.71 21.18
CA GLY A 116 7.72 20.31 21.00
C GLY A 116 7.10 20.01 19.63
N LYS A 117 7.29 20.87 18.63
CA LYS A 117 6.84 20.59 17.25
C LYS A 117 7.96 19.94 16.44
N ARG A 118 7.58 18.95 15.61
CA ARG A 118 8.50 18.29 14.68
C ARG A 118 8.86 19.23 13.53
N GLN A 119 10.16 19.44 13.35
CA GLN A 119 10.78 20.16 12.25
C GLN A 119 11.51 19.14 11.37
N PHE A 120 11.12 19.03 10.11
CA PHE A 120 11.76 18.14 9.14
C PHE A 120 12.89 18.86 8.42
N VAL A 121 14.09 18.26 8.46
CA VAL A 121 15.28 18.77 7.79
C VAL A 121 15.65 17.79 6.69
N PHE A 122 15.37 18.20 5.44
CA PHE A 122 15.71 17.44 4.25
C PHE A 122 17.14 17.74 3.83
N LYS A 123 17.88 16.68 3.46
CA LYS A 123 19.22 16.79 2.90
C LYS A 123 19.14 16.53 1.40
N ALA A 124 19.34 17.57 0.60
CA ALA A 124 19.51 17.46 -0.84
C ALA A 124 20.92 16.92 -1.18
N ASP A 125 21.08 16.40 -2.39
CA ASP A 125 22.36 15.98 -2.98
C ASP A 125 23.14 14.90 -2.20
N THR A 126 22.44 14.11 -1.39
CA THR A 126 23.00 12.94 -0.71
C THR A 126 22.54 11.64 -1.35
N VAL A 127 23.29 10.55 -1.08
CA VAL A 127 22.90 9.19 -1.49
C VAL A 127 21.47 8.90 -1.00
N PRO A 128 20.56 8.38 -1.86
CA PRO A 128 19.21 8.01 -1.44
C PRO A 128 19.22 6.98 -0.31
N THR A 129 18.18 6.96 0.51
CA THR A 129 17.99 5.90 1.50
C THR A 129 17.93 4.53 0.80
N ILE A 130 18.27 3.46 1.52
CA ILE A 130 18.13 2.09 0.99
C ILE A 130 16.68 1.86 0.53
N ALA A 131 15.69 2.30 1.31
CA ALA A 131 14.28 2.20 0.93
C ALA A 131 13.96 2.88 -0.41
N MET A 132 14.49 4.08 -0.66
CA MET A 132 14.31 4.77 -1.94
C MET A 132 15.04 4.07 -3.09
N LYS A 133 16.28 3.62 -2.85
CA LYS A 133 17.01 2.83 -3.86
C LYS A 133 16.21 1.59 -4.24
N MET A 134 15.72 0.83 -3.27
CA MET A 134 14.92 -0.37 -3.52
C MET A 134 13.59 -0.04 -4.20
N ALA A 135 12.94 1.07 -3.85
CA ALA A 135 11.69 1.49 -4.50
C ALA A 135 11.93 1.84 -5.99
N ASN A 136 13.03 2.53 -6.30
CA ASN A 136 13.43 2.76 -7.68
C ASN A 136 13.77 1.45 -8.40
N ASP A 137 14.51 0.54 -7.77
CA ASP A 137 14.87 -0.74 -8.37
C ASP A 137 13.62 -1.60 -8.64
N LEU A 138 12.63 -1.58 -7.72
CA LEU A 138 11.32 -2.21 -7.91
C LEU A 138 10.61 -1.60 -9.13
N LEU A 139 10.54 -0.27 -9.23
CA LEU A 139 9.92 0.41 -10.36
C LEU A 139 10.57 -0.01 -11.69
N GLN A 140 11.91 -0.04 -11.75
CA GLN A 140 12.62 -0.49 -12.97
C GLN A 140 12.35 -1.96 -13.29
N GLN A 141 12.31 -2.84 -12.29
CA GLN A 141 11.96 -4.25 -12.49
C GLN A 141 10.53 -4.43 -13.00
N LEU A 142 9.57 -3.67 -12.47
CA LEU A 142 8.19 -3.71 -12.94
C LEU A 142 8.07 -3.24 -14.40
N ILE A 143 8.72 -2.13 -14.76
CA ILE A 143 8.76 -1.62 -16.14
C ILE A 143 9.39 -2.64 -17.10
N LYS A 144 10.37 -3.43 -16.62
CA LYS A 144 11.03 -4.46 -17.41
C LYS A 144 10.19 -5.73 -17.56
N ASN A 145 9.53 -6.17 -16.49
CA ASN A 145 8.93 -7.50 -16.40
C ASN A 145 7.43 -7.51 -16.76
N TYR A 146 6.76 -6.36 -16.73
CA TYR A 146 5.37 -6.21 -17.15
C TYR A 146 5.28 -5.42 -18.47
N PRO A 147 4.22 -5.61 -19.26
CA PRO A 147 3.96 -4.82 -20.46
C PRO A 147 3.49 -3.41 -20.07
N VAL A 148 4.42 -2.57 -19.60
CA VAL A 148 4.12 -1.20 -19.18
C VAL A 148 4.09 -0.25 -20.38
N GLN A 149 3.10 0.64 -20.41
CA GLN A 149 3.08 1.81 -21.30
C GLN A 149 4.12 2.81 -20.80
N LYS A 150 5.33 2.77 -21.37
CA LYS A 150 6.50 3.53 -20.87
C LYS A 150 6.31 5.06 -20.80
N LYS A 151 5.35 5.63 -21.54
CA LYS A 151 4.98 7.06 -21.48
C LYS A 151 3.93 7.39 -20.41
N GLN A 152 3.44 6.38 -19.70
CA GLN A 152 2.38 6.46 -18.69
C GLN A 152 2.81 5.71 -17.42
N VAL A 153 3.92 6.18 -16.86
CA VAL A 153 4.43 5.75 -15.56
C VAL A 153 4.21 6.92 -14.60
N TYR A 154 3.31 6.74 -13.65
CA TYR A 154 2.91 7.75 -12.68
C TYR A 154 3.42 7.36 -11.30
N ILE A 155 3.99 8.34 -10.60
CA ILE A 155 4.40 8.20 -9.21
C ILE A 155 3.61 9.24 -8.41
N GLY A 156 3.00 8.83 -7.32
CA GLY A 156 2.25 9.71 -6.43
C GLY A 156 2.29 9.18 -5.00
N GLY A 157 1.76 9.93 -4.05
CA GLY A 157 1.82 9.53 -2.66
C GLY A 157 1.20 10.53 -1.69
N LEU A 158 1.36 10.25 -0.40
CA LEU A 158 0.88 11.05 0.72
C LEU A 158 1.94 11.09 1.83
N SER A 159 1.75 11.97 2.84
CA SER A 159 2.71 12.24 3.90
C SER A 159 2.13 12.07 5.29
#